data_AF-A0A7C3V6L7-F1
#
_entry.id   AF-A0A7C3V6L7-F1
#
_cell.length_a   1.000
_cell.length_b   1.000
_cell.length_c   1.000
_cell.angle_alpha   90.00
_cell.angle_beta   90.00
_cell.angle_gamma   90.00
#
_symmetry.space_group_name_H-M   'P 1'
#
loop_
_entity.id
_entity.type
_entity.pdbx_description
1 polymer ?
#
loop_
_entity_poly.entity_id
_entity_poly.type
_entity_poly.pdbx_seq_one_letter_code
_entity_poly.pdbx_strand_id
1 'polypeptide(L)'
;GFLEASPQHQHEWLVPGSGKEAPKVLPWVHTLIANIKGNIRGIHHGVSPKHLPRYLGEFCYRFNRRFWEPQMFNRMLHACLNASTITFLELRQ
;
A
#
# COMPACT_ATOMS: atom_id res chain seq x y z
N GLY A 1 -8.75 20.73 -19.03
CA GLY A 1 -8.72 19.27 -18.81
C GLY A 1 -7.79 18.98 -17.65
N PHE A 2 -8.22 18.11 -16.72
CA PHE A 2 -7.51 17.69 -15.49
C PHE A 2 -7.52 18.62 -14.27
N LEU A 3 -8.55 19.44 -14.09
CA LEU A 3 -8.90 20.02 -12.78
C LEU A 3 -10.43 20.11 -12.65
N GLU A 4 -11.12 18.97 -12.70
CA GLU A 4 -12.45 18.90 -12.08
C GLU A 4 -12.23 18.44 -10.64
N ALA A 5 -12.69 19.26 -9.71
CA ALA A 5 -12.66 18.98 -8.28
C ALA A 5 -13.20 17.57 -8.03
N SER A 6 -12.39 16.73 -7.35
CA SER A 6 -12.94 15.50 -6.79
C SER A 6 -14.18 15.85 -5.96
N PRO A 7 -15.30 15.15 -6.12
CA PRO A 7 -16.48 15.39 -5.29
C PRO A 7 -16.05 15.32 -3.83
N GLN A 8 -16.68 16.11 -2.95
CA GLN A 8 -16.47 15.99 -1.52
C GLN A 8 -16.84 14.56 -1.11
N HIS A 9 -15.85 13.70 -0.93
CA HIS A 9 -16.06 12.31 -0.56
C HIS A 9 -16.54 12.31 0.89
N GLN A 10 -17.85 12.17 1.11
CA GLN A 10 -18.37 11.90 2.43
C GLN A 10 -17.94 10.49 2.82
N HIS A 11 -17.07 10.40 3.82
CA HIS A 11 -16.69 9.12 4.41
C HIS A 11 -17.87 8.59 5.23
N GLU A 12 -18.66 7.69 4.64
CA GLU A 12 -19.71 6.96 5.33
C GLU A 12 -19.13 5.67 5.92
N TRP A 13 -19.25 5.49 7.23
CA TRP A 13 -18.79 4.28 7.92
C TRP A 13 -19.78 3.15 7.70
N LEU A 14 -19.54 2.34 6.66
CA LEU A 14 -20.27 1.10 6.46
C LEU A 14 -19.68 0.03 7.38
N VAL A 15 -20.49 -0.51 8.30
CA VAL A 15 -20.15 -1.71 9.08
C VAL A 15 -20.75 -2.91 8.35
N PRO A 16 -19.99 -3.59 7.46
CA PRO A 16 -20.47 -4.82 6.87
C PRO A 16 -20.76 -5.83 7.97
N GLY A 17 -21.96 -6.41 7.96
CA GLY A 17 -22.25 -7.60 8.76
C GLY A 17 -21.24 -8.72 8.50
N SER A 18 -21.07 -9.63 9.45
CA SER A 18 -20.11 -10.73 9.33
C SER A 18 -20.53 -11.75 8.27
N GLY A 19 -19.55 -12.51 7.76
CA GLY A 19 -19.82 -13.62 6.84
C GLY A 19 -20.16 -13.19 5.42
N LYS A 20 -21.36 -13.55 4.93
CA LYS A 20 -21.75 -13.43 3.51
C LYS A 20 -22.04 -11.99 3.07
N GLU A 21 -22.19 -11.05 4.00
CA GLU A 21 -22.50 -9.65 3.69
C GLU A 21 -21.24 -8.82 3.43
N ALA A 22 -20.12 -9.13 4.10
CA ALA A 22 -18.87 -8.40 3.92
C ALA A 22 -18.33 -8.36 2.48
N PRO A 23 -18.37 -9.46 1.69
CA PRO A 23 -17.96 -9.42 0.29
C PRO A 23 -18.89 -8.60 -0.62
N LYS A 24 -20.14 -8.37 -0.24
CA LYS A 24 -21.08 -7.54 -1.01
C LYS A 24 -20.76 -6.05 -0.86
N VAL A 25 -20.36 -5.65 0.36
CA VAL A 25 -20.05 -4.25 0.69
C VAL A 25 -18.61 -3.90 0.30
N LEU A 26 -17.67 -4.83 0.47
CA LEU A 26 -16.24 -4.65 0.18
C LEU A 26 -15.73 -5.73 -0.79
N PRO A 27 -16.24 -5.77 -2.04
CA PRO A 27 -15.93 -6.85 -2.97
C PRO A 27 -14.44 -6.92 -3.31
N TRP A 28 -13.69 -5.82 -3.26
CA TRP A 28 -12.27 -5.81 -3.62
C TRP A 28 -11.31 -6.16 -2.48
N VAL A 29 -11.78 -6.24 -1.23
CA VAL A 29 -10.91 -6.41 -0.07
C VAL A 29 -10.16 -7.74 -0.11
N HIS A 30 -10.83 -8.83 -0.48
CA HIS A 30 -10.22 -10.14 -0.54
C HIS A 30 -9.13 -10.21 -1.63
N THR A 31 -9.39 -9.61 -2.80
CA THR A 31 -8.43 -9.46 -3.90
C THR A 31 -7.24 -8.61 -3.49
N LEU A 32 -7.48 -7.49 -2.80
CA LEU A 32 -6.43 -6.64 -2.28
C LEU A 32 -5.52 -7.40 -1.30
N ILE A 33 -6.11 -8.14 -0.36
CA ILE A 33 -5.36 -8.97 0.60
C ILE A 33 -4.57 -10.06 -0.13
N ALA A 34 -5.13 -10.70 -1.15
CA ALA A 34 -4.43 -11.69 -1.95
C ALA A 34 -3.22 -11.07 -2.68
N ASN A 35 -3.39 -9.88 -3.26
CA ASN A 35 -2.31 -9.15 -3.93
C ASN A 35 -1.20 -8.74 -2.96
N ILE A 36 -1.55 -8.25 -1.76
CA ILE A 36 -0.57 -7.93 -0.71
C ILE A 36 0.25 -9.18 -0.36
N LYS A 37 -0.41 -10.31 -0.12
CA LYS A 37 0.27 -11.58 0.20
C LYS A 37 1.20 -12.04 -0.92
N GLY A 38 0.75 -11.94 -2.17
CA GLY A 38 1.54 -12.31 -3.34
C GLY A 38 2.77 -11.41 -3.52
N ASN A 39 2.59 -10.10 -3.36
CA ASN A 39 3.65 -9.11 -3.47
C ASN A 39 4.74 -9.34 -2.41
N ILE A 40 4.34 -9.47 -1.14
CA ILE A 40 5.27 -9.71 -0.04
C ILE A 40 6.07 -10.99 -0.25
N ARG A 41 5.41 -12.08 -0.66
CA ARG A 41 6.08 -13.37 -0.94
C ARG A 41 6.99 -13.34 -2.15
N GLY A 42 6.67 -12.53 -3.16
CA GLY A 42 7.44 -12.44 -4.39
C GLY A 42 8.69 -11.57 -4.29
N ILE A 43 8.66 -10.54 -3.43
CA ILE A 43 9.76 -9.57 -3.31
C ILE A 43 10.70 -9.90 -2.17
N HIS A 44 10.18 -10.43 -1.06
CA HIS A 44 10.96 -10.63 0.15
C HIS A 44 11.24 -12.11 0.39
N HIS A 45 12.51 -12.47 0.56
CA HIS A 45 12.92 -13.82 0.96
C HIS A 45 12.54 -14.16 2.40
N GLY A 46 12.31 -13.15 3.24
CA GLY A 46 11.87 -13.29 4.62
C GLY A 46 11.12 -12.05 5.08
N VAL A 47 10.15 -12.24 5.98
CA VAL A 47 9.25 -11.18 6.46
C VAL A 47 9.31 -11.16 7.98
N SER A 48 9.72 -10.03 8.54
CA SER A 48 9.70 -9.82 10.00
C SER A 48 8.47 -9.01 10.41
N PRO A 49 7.75 -9.40 11.48
CA PRO A 49 6.65 -8.60 12.03
C PRO A 49 7.03 -7.15 12.33
N LYS A 50 8.29 -6.89 12.75
CA LYS A 50 8.79 -5.53 13.01
C LYS A 50 8.75 -4.62 11.80
N HIS A 51 8.95 -5.16 10.60
CA HIS A 51 8.95 -4.39 9.36
C HIS A 51 7.60 -4.45 8.64
N LEU A 52 6.57 -5.06 9.23
CA LEU A 52 5.25 -5.16 8.63
C LEU A 52 4.68 -3.81 8.18
N PRO A 53 4.77 -2.72 8.96
CA PRO A 53 4.32 -1.41 8.50
C PRO A 53 5.07 -0.90 7.26
N ARG A 54 6.37 -1.24 7.13
CA ARG A 54 7.20 -0.86 5.98
C ARG A 54 6.84 -1.65 4.74
N TYR A 55 6.63 -2.97 4.85
CA TYR A 55 6.17 -3.80 3.73
C TYR A 55 4.81 -3.33 3.20
N LEU A 56 3.87 -3.02 4.11
CA LEU A 56 2.56 -2.49 3.73
C LEU A 56 2.68 -1.08 3.12
N GLY A 57 3.55 -0.23 3.67
CA GLY A 57 3.85 1.08 3.12
C GLY A 57 4.40 1.02 1.68
N GLU A 58 5.34 0.11 1.42
CA GLU A 58 5.86 -0.14 0.07
C GLU A 58 4.75 -0.60 -0.88
N PHE A 59 3.95 -1.58 -0.45
CA PHE A 59 2.82 -2.07 -1.25
C PHE A 59 1.86 -0.94 -1.62
N CYS A 60 1.42 -0.15 -0.63
CA CYS A 60 0.53 0.99 -0.85
C CYS A 60 1.16 2.02 -1.80
N TYR A 61 2.44 2.33 -1.61
CA TYR A 61 3.15 3.28 -2.47
C TYR A 61 3.14 2.84 -3.93
N ARG A 62 3.45 1.56 -4.19
CA ARG A 62 3.48 0.96 -5.53
C ARG A 62 2.08 0.79 -6.11
N PHE A 63 1.13 0.27 -5.34
CA PHE A 63 -0.24 0.02 -5.78
C PHE A 63 -0.94 1.31 -6.21
N ASN A 64 -0.84 2.37 -5.42
CA ASN A 64 -1.45 3.67 -5.73
C ASN A 64 -0.81 4.37 -6.93
N ARG A 65 0.41 3.97 -7.32
CA ARG A 65 1.19 4.58 -8.42
C ARG A 65 1.47 3.61 -9.56
N ARG A 66 0.76 2.47 -9.61
CA ARG A 66 1.04 1.36 -10.55
C ARG A 66 0.92 1.74 -12.03
N PHE A 67 0.30 2.87 -12.34
CA PHE A 67 0.16 3.40 -13.70
C PHE A 67 1.11 4.56 -14.02
N TRP A 68 2.04 4.87 -13.11
CA TRP A 68 2.97 6.00 -13.23
C TRP A 68 4.39 5.54 -13.53
N GLU A 69 4.52 4.44 -14.27
CA GLU A 69 5.80 3.77 -14.55
C GLU A 69 6.90 4.73 -15.05
N PRO A 70 6.65 5.65 -16.01
CA PRO A 70 7.70 6.56 -16.49
C PRO A 70 8.25 7.51 -15.41
N GLN A 71 7.47 7.75 -14.36
CA GLN A 71 7.82 8.68 -13.27
C GLN A 71 8.34 7.94 -12.02
N MET A 72 8.28 6.60 -12.02
CA MET A 72 8.55 5.79 -10.83
C MET A 72 9.98 5.99 -10.32
N PHE A 73 10.96 5.98 -11.24
CA PHE A 73 12.37 6.14 -10.92
C PHE A 73 12.66 7.47 -10.21
N ASN A 74 12.28 8.59 -10.84
CA ASN A 74 12.53 9.92 -10.29
C ASN A 74 11.83 10.14 -8.95
N ARG A 75 10.61 9.62 -8.79
CA ARG A 75 9.89 9.71 -7.51
C ARG A 75 10.52 8.87 -6.41
N MET A 76 11.00 7.68 -6.74
CA MET A 76 11.72 6.83 -5.78
C MET A 76 13.02 7.53 -5.34
N LEU A 77 13.79 8.07 -6.28
CA LEU A 77 15.00 8.82 -5.95
C LEU A 77 14.69 10.01 -5.03
N HIS A 78 13.66 10.80 -5.37
CA HIS A 78 13.21 11.90 -4.52
C HIS A 78 12.81 11.41 -3.13
N ALA A 79 12.08 10.29 -3.00
CA ALA A 79 11.72 9.74 -1.70
C ALA A 79 12.95 9.32 -0.89
N CYS A 80 13.95 8.67 -1.51
CA CYS A 80 15.19 8.28 -0.85
C CYS A 80 15.99 9.49 -0.34
N LEU A 81 16.06 10.57 -1.13
CA LEU A 81 16.76 11.80 -0.75
C LEU A 81 16.10 12.53 0.42
N ASN A 82 14.79 12.36 0.61
CA ASN A 82 14.02 13.00 1.67
C ASN A 82 13.75 12.05 2.86
N ALA A 83 14.14 10.78 2.78
CA ALA A 83 13.93 9.82 3.84
C ALA A 83 14.95 10.03 4.97
N SER A 84 14.50 9.89 6.21
CA SER A 84 15.42 9.81 7.35
C SER A 84 16.31 8.58 7.22
N THR A 85 17.59 8.74 7.55
CA THR A 85 18.54 7.63 7.56
C THR A 85 18.20 6.67 8.69
N ILE A 86 18.35 5.38 8.42
CA ILE A 86 18.20 4.31 9.41
C ILE A 86 19.51 3.53 9.49
N THR A 87 19.94 3.21 10.69
CA THR A 87 21.15 2.42 10.91
C THR A 87 20.88 0.94 10.68
N PHE A 88 21.93 0.17 10.37
CA PHE A 88 21.82 -1.28 10.22
C PHE A 88 21.34 -1.97 11.51
N LEU A 89 21.69 -1.42 12.68
CA LEU A 89 21.28 -1.96 13.97
C LEU A 89 19.76 -1.82 14.16
N GLU A 90 19.20 -0.66 13.85
CA GLU A 90 17.75 -0.41 13.91
C GLU A 90 16.99 -1.24 12.89
N LEU A 91 17.60 -1.58 11.76
CA LEU A 91 17.03 -2.50 10.79
C LEU A 91 17.02 -3.95 11.29
N ARG A 92 18.01 -4.40 12.07
CA ARG A 92 18.14 -5.82 12.46
C ARG A 92 17.43 -6.20 13.76
N GLN A 93 17.34 -5.29 14.74
CA GLN A 93 16.62 -5.53 16.01
C GLN A 93 15.12 -5.75 15.78
#